data_AF-A0AAV1SR68-F1
#
_entry.id   AF-A0AAV1SR68-F1
#
_cell.length_a   1.000
_cell.length_b   1.000
_cell.length_c   1.000
_cell.angle_alpha   90.00
_cell.angle_beta   90.00
_cell.angle_gamma   90.00
#
_symmetry.space_group_name_H-M   'P 1'
#
loop_
_entity.id
_entity.type
_entity.pdbx_description
1 polymer ?
#
loop_
_entity_poly.entity_id
_entity_poly.type
_entity_poly.pdbx_seq_one_letter_code
_entity_poly.pdbx_strand_id
1 'polypeptide(L)'
;MIDPDMADHSYVTPMMPEVNEQAVAKERLDAILPTMDGQTTLNLVLALAKNGVSEKYDVELIGAKLHAIKKVEDRDLFTQDMENIGLETLPSGVGRK
;
A
#
# COMPACT_ATOMS: atom_id res chain seq x y z
N MET A 1 -9.42 12.18 -11.05
CA MET A 1 -10.23 12.30 -12.28
C MET A 1 -10.72 10.90 -12.61
N ILE A 2 -12.03 10.69 -12.81
CA ILE A 2 -12.64 9.37 -13.04
C ILE A 2 -13.51 9.47 -14.30
N ASP A 3 -12.87 9.83 -15.42
CA ASP A 3 -13.57 9.88 -16.70
C ASP A 3 -13.63 8.47 -17.30
N PRO A 4 -14.80 8.02 -17.82
CA PRO A 4 -15.00 6.65 -18.30
C PRO A 4 -14.00 6.21 -19.38
N ASP A 5 -13.48 7.14 -20.17
CA ASP A 5 -12.58 6.85 -21.29
C ASP A 5 -11.09 6.70 -20.88
N MET A 6 -10.76 6.83 -19.59
CA MET A 6 -9.37 6.78 -19.11
C MET A 6 -8.88 5.39 -18.69
N ALA A 7 -9.78 4.47 -18.38
CA ALA A 7 -9.45 3.12 -17.93
C ALA A 7 -10.52 2.15 -18.43
N ASP A 8 -10.11 0.91 -18.75
CA ASP A 8 -11.04 -0.13 -19.22
C ASP A 8 -12.19 -0.36 -18.25
N HIS A 9 -11.91 -0.34 -16.95
CA HIS A 9 -12.90 -0.43 -15.88
C HIS A 9 -12.64 0.61 -14.78
N SER A 10 -13.64 1.42 -14.48
CA SER A 10 -13.60 2.43 -13.41
C SER A 10 -14.59 2.08 -12.29
N TYR A 11 -14.08 1.97 -11.06
CA TYR A 11 -14.86 1.61 -9.88
C TYR A 11 -15.03 2.82 -8.96
N VAL A 12 -16.26 3.33 -8.85
CA VAL A 12 -16.61 4.37 -7.86
C VAL A 12 -17.20 3.68 -6.64
N THR A 13 -16.33 3.23 -5.75
CA THR A 13 -16.68 2.43 -4.56
C THR A 13 -16.04 2.98 -3.29
N PRO A 14 -16.59 2.68 -2.10
CA PRO A 14 -15.92 2.97 -0.84
C PRO A 14 -14.52 2.35 -0.78
N MET A 15 -13.55 3.07 -0.19
CA MET A 15 -12.16 2.61 0.01
C MET A 15 -12.04 1.65 1.20
N MET A 16 -12.84 0.57 1.19
CA MET A 16 -12.84 -0.48 2.21
C MET A 16 -12.28 -1.80 1.64
N PRO A 17 -11.46 -2.56 2.38
CA PRO A 17 -10.84 -3.78 1.88
C PRO A 17 -11.84 -4.80 1.32
N GLU A 18 -12.97 -4.98 2.01
CA GLU A 18 -14.00 -5.99 1.67
C GLU A 18 -14.71 -5.66 0.35
N VAL A 19 -14.81 -4.37 0.02
CA VAL A 19 -15.42 -3.89 -1.23
C VAL A 19 -14.41 -3.97 -2.37
N ASN A 20 -13.17 -3.56 -2.13
CA ASN A 20 -12.14 -3.54 -3.17
C ASN A 20 -11.61 -4.94 -3.50
N GLU A 21 -11.64 -5.89 -2.56
CA GLU A 21 -11.34 -7.30 -2.87
C GLU A 21 -12.29 -7.85 -3.95
N GLN A 22 -13.56 -7.41 -3.97
CA GLN A 22 -14.52 -7.85 -5.00
C GLN A 22 -14.10 -7.40 -6.40
N ALA A 23 -13.52 -6.20 -6.52
CA ALA A 23 -12.96 -5.73 -7.78
C ALA A 23 -11.74 -6.56 -8.20
N VAL A 24 -10.83 -6.85 -7.27
CA VAL A 24 -9.67 -7.73 -7.50
C VAL A 24 -10.12 -9.12 -7.98
N ALA A 25 -11.13 -9.70 -7.32
CA ALA A 25 -11.65 -11.02 -7.62
C ALA A 25 -12.40 -11.07 -8.96
N LYS A 26 -13.18 -10.04 -9.26
CA LYS A 26 -13.96 -9.93 -10.50
C LYS A 26 -13.06 -9.73 -11.72
N GLU A 27 -12.10 -8.80 -11.61
CA GLU A 27 -11.24 -8.42 -12.72
C GLU A 27 -10.01 -9.33 -12.87
N ARG A 28 -9.70 -10.16 -11.86
CA ARG A 28 -8.52 -11.03 -11.85
C ARG A 28 -7.25 -10.25 -12.14
N LEU A 29 -7.01 -9.22 -11.34
CA LEU A 29 -5.85 -8.34 -11.50
C LEU A 29 -4.55 -9.12 -11.32
N ASP A 30 -3.59 -8.91 -12.20
CA ASP A 30 -2.24 -9.46 -12.05
C ASP A 30 -1.39 -8.61 -11.10
N ALA A 31 -1.66 -7.30 -11.03
CA ALA A 31 -0.88 -6.37 -10.24
C ALA A 31 -1.68 -5.17 -9.70
N ILE A 32 -1.20 -4.59 -8.60
CA ILE A 32 -1.70 -3.35 -8.00
C ILE A 32 -0.56 -2.33 -7.88
N LEU A 33 -0.82 -1.08 -8.27
CA LEU A 33 0.09 0.06 -8.17
C LEU A 33 -0.37 1.00 -7.02
N PRO A 34 0.23 0.92 -5.81
CA PRO A 34 -0.25 1.64 -4.64
C PRO A 34 0.32 3.05 -4.49
N THR A 35 1.27 3.46 -5.35
CA THR A 35 2.07 4.69 -5.18
C THR A 35 1.48 5.92 -5.85
N MET A 36 0.31 5.80 -6.49
CA MET A 36 -0.28 6.90 -7.26
C MET A 36 -1.07 7.88 -6.40
N ASP A 37 -1.65 7.42 -5.28
CA ASP A 37 -2.65 8.20 -4.54
C ASP A 37 -2.45 8.11 -3.02
N GLY A 38 -1.62 8.99 -2.46
CA GLY A 38 -1.54 9.32 -1.02
C GLY A 38 -1.58 8.17 0.01
N GLN A 39 -1.94 8.51 1.25
CA GLN A 39 -1.96 7.54 2.36
C GLN A 39 -3.15 6.58 2.30
N THR A 40 -4.29 7.02 1.77
CA THR A 40 -5.52 6.23 1.73
C THR A 40 -5.34 4.96 0.90
N THR A 41 -4.72 5.06 -0.28
CA THR A 41 -4.47 3.91 -1.16
C THR A 41 -3.42 2.98 -0.55
N LEU A 42 -2.34 3.54 0.03
CA LEU A 42 -1.33 2.75 0.73
C LEU A 42 -1.96 1.93 1.86
N ASN A 43 -2.78 2.55 2.70
CA ASN A 43 -3.45 1.86 3.81
C ASN A 43 -4.42 0.77 3.33
N LEU A 44 -5.19 1.04 2.27
CA LEU A 44 -6.09 0.04 1.67
C LEU A 44 -5.30 -1.17 1.17
N VAL A 45 -4.20 -0.93 0.46
CA VAL A 45 -3.37 -2.01 -0.10
C VAL A 45 -2.67 -2.80 1.00
N LEU A 46 -2.16 -2.13 2.05
CA LEU A 46 -1.62 -2.80 3.22
C LEU A 46 -2.68 -3.69 3.89
N ALA A 47 -3.93 -3.23 3.98
CA ALA A 47 -5.03 -4.00 4.55
C ALA A 47 -5.41 -5.20 3.66
N LEU A 48 -5.49 -5.03 2.34
CA LEU A 48 -5.74 -6.13 1.39
C LEU A 48 -4.64 -7.19 1.48
N ALA A 49 -3.37 -6.79 1.48
CA ALA A 49 -2.24 -7.70 1.64
C ALA A 49 -2.28 -8.42 3.01
N LYS A 50 -2.62 -7.72 4.10
CA LYS A 50 -2.77 -8.32 5.43
C LYS A 50 -3.92 -9.33 5.49
N ASN A 51 -4.97 -9.12 4.70
CA ASN A 51 -6.12 -10.03 4.58
C ASN A 51 -5.83 -11.23 3.66
N GLY A 52 -4.62 -11.34 3.10
CA GLY A 52 -4.20 -12.45 2.23
C GLY A 52 -4.70 -12.35 0.79
N VAL A 53 -5.15 -11.16 0.35
CA VAL A 53 -5.71 -10.96 -1.00
C VAL A 53 -4.63 -11.18 -2.06
N SER A 54 -3.41 -10.70 -1.82
CA SER A 54 -2.29 -10.87 -2.75
C SER A 54 -2.00 -12.34 -3.01
N GLU A 55 -1.94 -13.17 -1.97
CA GLU A 55 -1.68 -14.61 -2.08
C GLU A 55 -2.88 -15.37 -2.65
N LYS A 56 -4.11 -14.96 -2.30
CA LYS A 56 -5.35 -15.63 -2.73
C LYS A 56 -5.62 -15.48 -4.23
N TYR A 57 -5.26 -14.34 -4.81
CA TYR A 57 -5.53 -14.03 -6.21
C TYR A 57 -4.26 -13.92 -7.07
N ASP A 58 -3.08 -14.22 -6.51
CA ASP A 58 -1.77 -14.11 -7.17
C ASP A 58 -1.50 -12.70 -7.72
N VAL A 59 -1.81 -11.69 -6.92
CA VAL A 59 -1.70 -10.27 -7.31
C VAL A 59 -0.38 -9.69 -6.80
N GLU A 60 0.45 -9.17 -7.70
CA GLU A 60 1.72 -8.54 -7.37
C GLU A 60 1.56 -7.05 -6.98
N LEU A 61 2.32 -6.60 -5.98
CA LEU A 61 2.47 -5.18 -5.69
C LEU A 61 3.65 -4.59 -6.45
N ILE A 62 3.34 -3.70 -7.41
CA ILE A 62 4.32 -3.04 -8.26
C ILE A 62 4.56 -1.59 -7.84
N GLY A 63 5.67 -1.00 -8.28
CA GLY A 63 6.08 0.36 -7.91
C GLY A 63 6.70 0.46 -6.52
N ALA A 64 6.06 -0.11 -5.49
CA ALA A 64 6.62 -0.21 -4.15
C ALA A 64 6.30 -1.55 -3.50
N LYS A 65 7.35 -2.24 -3.02
CA LYS A 65 7.21 -3.50 -2.30
C LYS A 65 6.60 -3.26 -0.91
N LEU A 66 5.77 -4.19 -0.46
CA LEU A 66 5.10 -4.12 0.85
C LEU A 66 6.07 -3.84 2.02
N HIS A 67 7.25 -4.46 2.01
CA HIS A 67 8.26 -4.25 3.04
C HIS A 67 8.85 -2.84 3.02
N ALA A 68 9.01 -2.24 1.83
CA ALA A 68 9.56 -0.91 1.67
C ALA A 68 8.55 0.14 2.18
N ILE A 69 7.26 -0.06 1.88
CA ILE A 69 6.18 0.77 2.40
C ILE A 69 6.19 0.72 3.95
N LYS A 70 6.22 -0.47 4.54
CA LYS A 70 6.25 -0.64 6.01
C LYS A 70 7.43 0.06 6.68
N LYS A 71 8.63 0.00 6.08
CA LYS A 71 9.84 0.65 6.59
C LYS A 71 9.72 2.17 6.64
N VAL A 72 9.04 2.76 5.67
CA VAL A 72 8.86 4.23 5.58
C VAL A 72 7.74 4.71 6.50
N GLU A 73 6.68 3.91 6.67
CA GLU A 73 5.54 4.24 7.54
C GLU A 73 5.87 4.10 9.04
N ASP A 74 6.75 3.16 9.40
CA ASP A 74 7.19 2.96 10.77
C ASP A 74 8.41 3.84 11.07
N ARG A 75 8.23 4.82 11.96
CA ARG A 75 9.27 5.79 12.32
C ARG A 75 10.50 5.15 12.97
N ASP A 76 10.33 4.07 13.74
CA ASP A 76 11.46 3.38 14.36
C ASP A 76 12.26 2.63 13.28
N LEU A 77 11.57 1.96 12.35
CA LEU A 77 12.23 1.28 11.22
C LEU A 77 12.93 2.27 10.30
N PHE A 78 12.31 3.42 10.05
CA PHE A 78 12.91 4.47 9.23
C PHE A 78 14.20 5.00 9.86
N THR A 79 14.19 5.34 11.16
CA THR A 79 15.38 5.82 11.87
C THR A 79 16.48 4.76 11.86
N GLN A 80 16.15 3.49 12.12
CA GLN A 80 17.11 2.38 12.02
C GLN A 80 17.70 2.27 10.61
N ASP A 81 16.89 2.41 9.57
CA ASP A 81 17.36 2.38 8.18
C ASP A 81 18.29 3.56 7.85
N MET A 82 18.04 4.76 8.38
CA MET A 82 18.93 5.92 8.25
C MET A 82 20.27 5.70 8.96
N GLU A 83 20.23 5.18 10.19
CA GLU A 83 21.43 4.83 10.96
C GLU A 83 22.27 3.76 10.24
N ASN A 84 21.61 2.74 9.67
CA ASN A 84 22.27 1.67 8.92
C ASN A 84 23.05 2.18 7.70
N ILE A 85 22.60 3.27 7.07
CA ILE A 85 23.29 3.90 5.94
C ILE A 85 24.19 5.08 6.36
N GLY A 86 24.31 5.34 7.66
CA GLY A 86 25.19 6.38 8.22
C GLY A 86 24.66 7.81 8.05
N LEU A 87 23.34 8.00 7.88
CA LEU A 87 22.72 9.32 7.84
C LEU A 87 22.21 9.71 9.24
N GLU A 88 22.52 10.94 9.66
CA GLU A 88 22.04 11.46 10.93
C GLU A 88 20.55 11.84 10.87
N THR A 89 19.80 11.42 11.89
CA THR A 89 18.45 11.91 12.17
C THR A 89 18.46 12.81 13.40
N LEU A 90 17.52 13.76 13.49
CA LEU A 90 17.36 14.58 14.68
C LEU A 90 17.07 13.69 15.91
N PRO A 91 17.55 14.08 17.13
CA PRO A 91 17.19 13.39 18.35
C PRO A 91 15.68 13.26 18.47
N SER A 92 15.19 12.02 18.52
CA SER A 92 13.76 11.72 18.53
C SER A 92 13.48 10.49 19.40
N GLY A 93 12.20 10.26 19.71
CA GLY A 93 11.76 9.09 20.46
C GLY A 93 10.32 8.75 20.09
N VAL A 94 10.03 7.46 19.95
CA VAL A 94 8.67 6.97 19.72
C VAL A 94 7.97 6.77 21.06
N GLY A 95 6.87 7.48 21.26
CA GLY A 95 6.04 7.34 22.45
C GLY A 95 5.39 5.96 22.51
N ARG A 96 5.80 5.13 23.47
CA ARG A 96 5.17 3.84 23.75
C ARG A 96 4.03 4.05 24.76
N LYS A 97 2.84 3.55 24.45
CA LYS A 97 1.69 3.52 25.38
C LYS A 97 1.83 2.38 26.37
#